data_AF-A0A8E2LEF7-F1
#
_entry.id   AF-A0A8E2LEF7-F1
#
_cell.length_a   1.000
_cell.length_b   1.000
_cell.length_c   1.000
_cell.angle_alpha   90.00
_cell.angle_beta   90.00
_cell.angle_gamma   90.00
#
_symmetry.space_group_name_H-M   'P 1'
#
loop_
_entity.id
_entity.type
_entity.pdbx_description
1 polymer ?
#
loop_
_entity_poly.entity_id
_entity_poly.type
_entity_poly.pdbx_seq_one_letter_code
_entity_poly.pdbx_strand_id
1 'polypeptide(L)'
;MDGFYSLFFLWSVWIYTTFILSRQNQLRFRIAFLSLLLLIVYPFSISLFSIPMQLSSIILLIICYFYFSKLKFWKKVYMFLAIFIIMIGYSGFSLLELYDPVWIFMDRKFLFGFVLFLLAQLLYPRSLPSQILCAFTGTIHGEIIYSLILKKWGFPYII
;
A
#
# COMPACT_ATOMS: atom_id res chain seq x y z
N MET A 1 -0.36 16.95 9.30
CA MET A 1 1.01 16.38 9.36
C MET A 1 1.01 15.12 8.52
N ASP A 2 1.21 15.29 7.22
CA ASP A 2 1.15 14.19 6.27
C ASP A 2 2.33 13.25 6.51
N GLY A 3 2.05 11.95 6.59
CA GLY A 3 3.08 10.93 6.83
C GLY A 3 3.38 10.52 8.27
N PHE A 4 2.83 11.20 9.29
CA PHE A 4 3.10 10.86 10.69
C PHE A 4 2.80 9.38 11.00
N TYR A 5 1.62 8.90 10.60
CA TYR A 5 1.22 7.50 10.83
C TYR A 5 2.14 6.50 10.13
N SER A 6 2.58 6.80 8.91
CA SER A 6 3.48 5.95 8.14
C SER A 6 4.86 5.85 8.81
N LEU A 7 5.40 6.98 9.26
CA LEU A 7 6.67 7.04 9.99
C LEU A 7 6.55 6.35 11.36
N PHE A 8 5.48 6.62 12.10
CA PHE A 8 5.21 6.00 13.40
C PHE A 8 5.14 4.48 13.27
N PHE A 9 4.45 3.98 12.23
CA PHE A 9 4.37 2.56 11.93
C PHE A 9 5.74 1.97 11.59
N LEU A 10 6.50 2.58 10.67
CA LEU A 10 7.83 2.11 10.28
C LEU A 10 8.81 2.08 11.46
N TRP A 11 8.82 3.12 12.31
CA TRP A 11 9.62 3.16 13.53
C TRP A 11 9.19 2.08 14.53
N SER A 12 7.89 1.88 14.72
CA SER A 12 7.37 0.84 15.61
C SER A 12 7.79 -0.56 15.15
N VAL A 13 7.68 -0.84 13.85
CA VAL A 13 8.14 -2.12 13.26
C VAL A 13 9.64 -2.28 13.43
N TRP A 14 10.42 -1.23 13.20
CA TRP A 14 11.87 -1.26 13.39
C TRP A 14 12.24 -1.55 14.84
N ILE A 15 11.70 -0.81 15.82
CA ILE A 15 11.96 -1.00 17.25
C ILE A 15 11.55 -2.42 17.69
N TYR A 16 10.37 -2.88 17.28
CA TYR A 16 9.90 -4.22 17.63
C TYR A 16 10.83 -5.32 17.10
N THR A 17 11.27 -5.19 15.84
CA THR A 17 12.14 -6.18 15.21
C THR A 17 13.59 -6.13 15.72
N THR A 18 14.09 -4.97 16.13
CA THR A 18 15.47 -4.83 16.63
C THR A 18 15.58 -5.18 18.12
N PHE A 19 14.62 -4.80 18.95
CA PHE A 19 14.73 -4.95 20.41
C PHE A 19 13.93 -6.10 20.99
N ILE A 20 12.74 -6.41 20.46
CA ILE A 20 11.79 -7.34 21.10
C ILE A 20 11.85 -8.73 20.46
N LEU A 21 11.98 -8.81 19.13
CA LEU A 21 11.90 -10.08 18.40
C LEU A 21 13.08 -11.01 18.71
N SER A 22 12.79 -12.28 19.03
CA SER A 22 13.80 -13.28 19.39
C SER A 22 14.83 -13.52 18.28
N ARG A 23 16.07 -13.84 18.66
CA ARG A 23 17.20 -14.03 17.73
C ARG A 23 17.04 -15.24 16.80
N GLN A 24 16.13 -16.16 17.12
CA GLN A 24 15.90 -17.39 16.34
C GLN A 24 15.05 -17.15 15.08
N ASN A 25 14.37 -16.00 14.96
CA ASN A 25 13.50 -15.73 13.83
C ASN A 25 14.30 -15.26 12.60
N GLN A 26 14.37 -16.10 11.57
CA GLN A 26 15.09 -15.81 10.32
C GLN A 26 14.53 -14.61 9.54
N LEU A 27 13.28 -14.21 9.79
CA LEU A 27 12.66 -13.05 9.14
C LEU A 27 13.03 -11.72 9.80
N ARG A 28 13.60 -11.75 11.02
CA ARG A 28 13.93 -10.56 11.81
C ARG A 28 14.81 -9.58 11.03
N PHE A 29 15.92 -10.07 10.49
CA PHE A 29 16.86 -9.22 9.77
C PHE A 29 16.22 -8.59 8.53
N ARG A 30 15.42 -9.37 7.78
CA ARG A 30 14.77 -8.87 6.55
C ARG A 30 13.77 -7.77 6.84
N ILE A 31 12.94 -7.93 7.87
CA ILE A 31 11.91 -6.94 8.22
C ILE A 31 12.57 -5.68 8.81
N ALA A 32 13.58 -5.83 9.68
CA ALA A 32 14.31 -4.70 10.25
C ALA A 32 15.09 -3.90 9.20
N PHE A 33 15.75 -4.60 8.27
CA PHE A 33 16.44 -3.97 7.15
C PHE A 33 15.45 -3.24 6.23
N LEU A 34 14.33 -3.87 5.90
CA LEU A 34 13.29 -3.26 5.08
C LEU A 34 12.73 -1.99 5.72
N SER A 35 12.35 -2.04 7.00
CA SER A 35 11.77 -0.89 7.69
C SER A 35 12.75 0.28 7.76
N LEU A 36 14.03 -0.01 8.02
CA LEU A 36 15.08 1.01 8.05
C LEU A 36 15.36 1.60 6.67
N LEU A 37 15.39 0.77 5.63
CA LEU A 37 15.55 1.21 4.25
C LEU A 37 14.38 2.11 3.81
N LEU A 38 13.14 1.75 4.16
CA LEU A 38 11.96 2.58 3.89
C LEU A 38 12.02 3.91 4.65
N LEU A 39 12.54 3.93 5.88
CA LEU A 39 12.72 5.18 6.65
C LEU A 39 13.75 6.12 6.02
N ILE A 40 14.90 5.58 5.58
CA ILE A 40 15.95 6.38 4.91
C ILE A 40 15.42 6.98 3.61
N VAL A 41 14.62 6.22 2.89
CA VAL A 41 14.12 6.61 1.57
C VAL A 41 12.82 7.44 1.63
N TYR A 42 12.14 7.44 2.78
CA TYR A 42 10.91 8.19 3.01
C TYR A 42 10.90 9.66 2.55
N PRO A 43 11.94 10.50 2.80
CA PRO A 43 11.93 11.90 2.40
C PRO A 43 12.11 12.12 0.89
N PHE A 44 12.44 11.08 0.12
CA PHE A 44 12.66 11.22 -1.32
C PHE A 44 11.38 10.94 -2.11
N SER A 45 11.00 11.88 -2.95
CA SER A 45 9.91 11.76 -3.92
C SER A 45 10.44 11.92 -5.35
N ILE A 46 9.92 11.12 -6.27
CA ILE A 46 10.24 11.20 -7.70
C ILE A 46 8.94 11.41 -8.47
N SER A 47 8.95 12.33 -9.44
CA SER A 47 7.82 12.51 -10.36
C SER A 47 7.88 11.51 -11.52
N LEU A 48 7.02 10.51 -11.51
CA LEU A 48 6.83 9.57 -12.63
C LEU A 48 5.65 10.06 -13.48
N PHE A 49 5.85 10.34 -14.77
CA PHE A 49 4.78 10.82 -15.68
C PHE A 49 4.00 12.06 -15.17
N SER A 50 4.72 12.97 -14.49
CA SER A 50 4.17 14.16 -13.81
C SER A 50 3.28 13.86 -12.59
N ILE A 51 3.34 12.64 -12.05
CA ILE A 51 2.68 12.22 -10.82
C ILE A 51 3.76 12.09 -9.74
N PRO A 52 3.77 12.94 -8.69
CA PRO A 52 4.72 12.79 -7.59
C PRO A 52 4.48 11.47 -6.85
N MET A 53 5.47 10.60 -6.80
CA MET A 53 5.42 9.34 -6.06
C MET A 53 6.55 9.27 -5.04
N GLN A 54 6.25 8.79 -3.84
CA GLN A 54 7.28 8.54 -2.83
C GLN A 54 8.14 7.35 -3.24
N LEU A 55 9.45 7.48 -3.05
CA LEU A 55 10.41 6.43 -3.42
C LEU A 55 10.22 5.17 -2.54
N SER A 56 9.72 5.34 -1.32
CA SER A 56 9.29 4.25 -0.43
C SER A 56 8.22 3.35 -1.06
N SER A 57 7.20 3.94 -1.70
CA SER A 57 6.13 3.21 -2.41
C SER A 57 6.68 2.44 -3.61
N ILE A 58 7.62 3.01 -4.36
CA ILE A 58 8.26 2.35 -5.51
C ILE A 58 9.03 1.11 -5.05
N ILE A 59 9.83 1.25 -3.99
CA ILE A 59 10.59 0.12 -3.42
C ILE A 59 9.64 -0.99 -2.94
N LEU A 60 8.56 -0.62 -2.26
CA LEU A 60 7.56 -1.57 -1.79
C LEU A 60 6.91 -2.33 -2.96
N LEU A 61 6.61 -1.64 -4.06
CA LEU A 61 6.03 -2.20 -5.26
C LEU A 61 6.99 -3.18 -5.96
N ILE A 62 8.29 -2.86 -6.03
CA ILE A 62 9.33 -3.77 -6.56
C ILE A 62 9.39 -5.07 -5.75
N ILE A 63 9.36 -4.95 -4.42
CA ILE A 63 9.37 -6.13 -3.52
C ILE A 63 8.12 -6.97 -3.75
N CYS A 64 6.96 -6.32 -3.86
CA CYS A 64 5.71 -7.02 -4.14
C CYS A 64 5.79 -7.78 -5.47
N TYR A 65 6.31 -7.19 -6.53
CA TYR A 65 6.49 -7.89 -7.82
C TYR A 65 7.46 -9.07 -7.73
N PHE A 66 8.51 -8.96 -6.92
CA PHE A 66 9.40 -10.08 -6.64
C PHE A 66 8.68 -11.24 -5.92
N TYR A 67 7.76 -10.96 -5.00
CA TYR A 67 6.94 -12.01 -4.37
C TYR A 67 5.86 -12.56 -5.31
N PHE A 68 5.26 -11.70 -6.14
CA PHE A 68 4.28 -12.09 -7.15
C PHE A 68 4.88 -13.07 -8.18
N SER A 69 6.12 -12.82 -8.62
CA SER A 69 6.80 -13.66 -9.62
C SER A 69 7.04 -15.10 -9.12
N LYS A 70 7.14 -15.31 -7.81
CA LYS A 70 7.32 -16.62 -7.16
C LYS A 70 6.04 -17.46 -7.02
N LEU A 71 4.86 -16.89 -7.30
CA LEU A 71 3.60 -17.63 -7.20
C LEU A 71 3.48 -18.69 -8.32
N LYS A 72 2.65 -19.71 -8.10
CA LYS A 72 2.27 -20.66 -9.17
C LYS A 72 1.34 -19.97 -10.17
N PHE A 73 1.30 -20.41 -11.42
CA PHE A 73 0.52 -19.78 -12.50
C PHE A 73 -0.93 -19.46 -12.11
N TRP A 74 -1.70 -20.45 -11.64
CA TRP A 74 -3.09 -20.23 -11.20
C TRP A 74 -3.22 -19.25 -10.03
N LYS A 75 -2.25 -19.27 -9.10
CA LYS A 75 -2.20 -18.29 -8.00
C LYS A 75 -1.84 -16.88 -8.50
N LYS A 76 -0.99 -16.76 -9.53
CA LYS A 76 -0.69 -15.46 -10.18
C LYS A 76 -1.93 -14.87 -10.81
N VAL A 77 -2.70 -15.67 -11.56
CA VAL A 77 -3.93 -15.19 -12.21
C VAL A 77 -4.95 -14.73 -11.17
N TYR A 78 -5.19 -15.53 -10.13
CA TYR A 78 -6.08 -15.13 -9.05
C TYR A 78 -5.59 -13.88 -8.31
N MET A 79 -4.29 -13.79 -8.03
CA MET A 79 -3.68 -12.60 -7.40
C MET A 79 -3.82 -11.36 -8.29
N PHE A 80 -3.64 -11.49 -9.59
CA PHE A 80 -3.83 -10.39 -10.53
C PHE A 80 -5.26 -9.84 -10.49
N LEU A 81 -6.27 -10.73 -10.50
CA LEU A 81 -7.67 -10.33 -10.37
C LEU A 81 -7.96 -9.68 -9.01
N ALA A 82 -7.39 -10.24 -7.92
CA ALA A 82 -7.54 -9.68 -6.58
C ALA A 82 -6.95 -8.27 -6.48
N ILE A 83 -5.75 -8.05 -7.06
CA ILE A 83 -5.12 -6.72 -7.14
C ILE A 83 -6.00 -5.76 -7.92
N PHE A 84 -6.59 -6.20 -9.03
CA PHE A 84 -7.48 -5.39 -9.86
C PHE A 84 -8.75 -4.97 -9.10
N ILE A 85 -9.34 -5.87 -8.31
CA ILE A 85 -10.49 -5.57 -7.46
C ILE A 85 -10.13 -4.51 -6.42
N ILE A 86 -9.01 -4.66 -5.71
CA ILE A 86 -8.57 -3.68 -4.70
C ILE A 86 -8.26 -2.33 -5.36
N MET A 87 -7.61 -2.33 -6.53
CA MET A 87 -7.28 -1.13 -7.29
C MET A 87 -8.52 -0.33 -7.71
N ILE A 88 -9.55 -1.01 -8.23
CA ILE A 88 -10.83 -0.37 -8.56
C ILE A 88 -11.55 0.08 -7.30
N GLY A 89 -11.58 -0.75 -6.26
CA GLY A 89 -12.20 -0.41 -4.98
C GLY A 89 -11.60 0.86 -4.37
N TYR A 90 -10.26 0.95 -4.35
CA TYR A 90 -9.54 2.11 -3.84
C TYR A 90 -9.81 3.37 -4.67
N SER A 91 -9.69 3.29 -5.99
CA SER A 91 -9.88 4.45 -6.87
C SER A 91 -11.33 4.91 -6.89
N GLY A 92 -12.29 3.98 -6.91
CA GLY A 92 -13.72 4.26 -6.80
C GLY A 92 -14.08 4.91 -5.47
N PHE A 93 -13.58 4.41 -4.36
CA PHE A 93 -13.82 5.01 -3.04
C PHE A 93 -13.20 6.41 -2.92
N SER A 94 -12.00 6.61 -3.49
CA SER A 94 -11.36 7.93 -3.57
C SER A 94 -12.15 8.93 -4.42
N LEU A 95 -12.77 8.47 -5.51
CA LEU A 95 -13.66 9.31 -6.32
C LEU A 95 -14.95 9.64 -5.58
N LEU A 96 -15.58 8.66 -4.91
CA LEU A 96 -16.79 8.88 -4.13
C LEU A 96 -16.56 9.95 -3.06
N GLU A 97 -15.45 9.88 -2.35
CA GLU A 97 -15.03 10.91 -1.39
C GLU A 97 -14.89 12.30 -2.03
N LEU A 98 -14.35 12.38 -3.25
CA LEU A 98 -14.19 13.65 -3.94
C LEU A 98 -15.55 14.26 -4.33
N TYR A 99 -16.52 13.44 -4.73
CA TYR A 99 -17.84 13.91 -5.17
C TYR A 99 -18.79 14.22 -4.02
N ASP A 100 -18.84 13.38 -2.99
CA ASP A 100 -19.75 13.52 -1.86
C ASP A 100 -19.08 13.15 -0.53
N PRO A 101 -18.55 14.14 0.21
CA PRO A 101 -17.85 13.91 1.47
C PRO A 101 -18.78 13.54 2.62
N VAL A 102 -20.12 13.59 2.46
CA VAL A 102 -21.09 13.30 3.53
C VAL A 102 -20.97 11.86 4.04
N TRP A 103 -20.49 10.94 3.20
CA TRP A 103 -20.26 9.54 3.58
C TRP A 103 -19.11 9.33 4.57
N ILE A 104 -18.27 10.35 4.79
CA ILE A 104 -17.09 10.29 5.65
C ILE A 104 -17.48 10.73 7.07
N PHE A 105 -18.14 9.83 7.80
CA PHE A 105 -18.48 10.04 9.21
C PHE A 105 -17.29 9.85 10.16
N MET A 106 -16.17 9.32 9.66
CA MET A 106 -14.94 9.01 10.40
C MET A 106 -13.72 9.47 9.58
N ASP A 107 -12.59 9.73 10.25
CA ASP A 107 -11.32 10.03 9.59
C ASP A 107 -11.06 9.10 8.40
N ARG A 108 -10.96 9.70 7.20
CA ARG A 108 -10.74 9.06 5.90
C ARG A 108 -9.75 7.89 5.98
N LYS A 109 -8.60 8.11 6.63
CA LYS A 109 -7.51 7.13 6.71
C LYS A 109 -7.94 5.79 7.33
N PHE A 110 -8.80 5.84 8.35
CA PHE A 110 -9.31 4.62 8.99
C PHE A 110 -10.37 3.91 8.15
N LEU A 111 -11.25 4.67 7.50
CA LEU A 111 -12.25 4.09 6.57
C LEU A 111 -11.56 3.37 5.42
N PHE A 112 -10.57 4.02 4.78
CA PHE A 112 -9.78 3.39 3.72
C PHE A 112 -9.05 2.14 4.21
N GLY A 113 -8.35 2.24 5.35
CA GLY A 113 -7.65 1.10 5.93
C GLY A 113 -8.59 -0.08 6.22
N PHE A 114 -9.79 0.20 6.74
CA PHE A 114 -10.79 -0.81 7.05
C PHE A 114 -11.38 -1.46 5.79
N VAL A 115 -11.76 -0.69 4.78
CA VAL A 115 -12.29 -1.21 3.51
C VAL A 115 -11.25 -2.07 2.81
N LEU A 116 -10.01 -1.61 2.74
CA LEU A 116 -8.90 -2.35 2.14
C LEU A 116 -8.59 -3.64 2.90
N PHE A 117 -8.61 -3.58 4.24
CA PHE A 117 -8.44 -4.76 5.09
C PHE A 117 -9.54 -5.79 4.84
N LEU A 118 -10.81 -5.36 4.81
CA LEU A 118 -11.94 -6.25 4.51
C LEU A 118 -11.82 -6.90 3.13
N LEU A 119 -11.49 -6.12 2.10
CA LEU A 119 -11.30 -6.64 0.75
C LEU A 119 -10.15 -7.65 0.70
N ALA A 120 -9.00 -7.34 1.30
CA ALA A 120 -7.87 -8.26 1.35
C ALA A 120 -8.20 -9.54 2.12
N GLN A 121 -8.90 -9.44 3.26
CA GLN A 121 -9.35 -10.58 4.07
C GLN A 121 -10.36 -11.45 3.30
N LEU A 122 -11.28 -10.84 2.56
CA LEU A 122 -12.26 -11.56 1.75
C LEU A 122 -11.60 -12.32 0.60
N LEU A 123 -10.64 -11.69 -0.09
CA LEU A 123 -9.94 -12.27 -1.23
C LEU A 123 -8.95 -13.37 -0.82
N TYR A 124 -8.31 -13.24 0.35
CA TYR A 124 -7.27 -14.14 0.83
C TYR A 124 -7.42 -14.52 2.32
N PRO A 125 -8.51 -15.18 2.74
CA PRO A 125 -8.86 -15.34 4.16
C PRO A 125 -7.86 -16.11 5.01
N ARG A 126 -7.05 -16.98 4.40
CA ARG A 126 -6.12 -17.89 5.10
C ARG A 126 -4.64 -17.56 4.93
N SER A 127 -4.30 -16.46 4.26
CA SER A 127 -2.91 -16.19 3.86
C SER A 127 -2.52 -14.73 4.03
N LEU A 128 -2.02 -14.39 5.23
CA LEU A 128 -1.48 -13.05 5.54
C LEU A 128 -0.48 -12.54 4.49
N PRO A 129 0.50 -13.31 3.99
CA PRO A 129 1.44 -12.79 3.00
C PRO A 129 0.77 -12.38 1.68
N SER A 130 -0.27 -13.12 1.26
CA SER A 130 -1.02 -12.82 0.05
C SER A 130 -1.99 -11.66 0.23
N GLN A 131 -2.58 -11.52 1.43
CA GLN A 131 -3.37 -10.34 1.79
C GLN A 131 -2.52 -9.07 1.71
N ILE A 132 -1.35 -9.09 2.36
CA ILE A 132 -0.39 -7.98 2.38
C ILE A 132 0.03 -7.64 0.95
N LEU A 133 0.41 -8.65 0.16
CA LEU A 133 0.82 -8.46 -1.23
C LEU A 133 -0.29 -7.80 -2.06
N CYS A 134 -1.51 -8.33 -1.97
CA CYS A 134 -2.66 -7.84 -2.73
C CYS A 134 -3.06 -6.42 -2.30
N ALA A 135 -3.07 -6.15 -0.99
CA ALA A 135 -3.43 -4.85 -0.44
C ALA A 135 -2.45 -3.77 -0.90
N PHE A 136 -1.14 -3.94 -0.68
CA PHE A 136 -0.15 -2.93 -1.04
C PHE A 136 -0.04 -2.71 -2.55
N THR A 137 -0.07 -3.77 -3.35
CA THR A 137 -0.03 -3.58 -4.82
C THR A 137 -1.31 -2.96 -5.33
N GLY A 138 -2.48 -3.40 -4.85
CA GLY A 138 -3.76 -2.84 -5.25
C GLY A 138 -3.91 -1.37 -4.88
N THR A 139 -3.48 -0.96 -3.68
CA THR A 139 -3.56 0.44 -3.25
C THR A 139 -2.65 1.35 -4.06
N ILE A 140 -1.37 0.97 -4.25
CA ILE A 140 -0.43 1.80 -5.02
C ILE A 140 -0.92 1.96 -6.46
N HIS A 141 -1.42 0.89 -7.10
CA HIS A 141 -2.02 1.01 -8.44
C HIS A 141 -3.31 1.82 -8.43
N GLY A 142 -4.13 1.69 -7.38
CA GLY A 142 -5.34 2.46 -7.20
C GLY A 142 -5.06 3.97 -7.12
N GLU A 143 -4.02 4.36 -6.38
CA GLU A 143 -3.53 5.74 -6.32
C GLU A 143 -3.07 6.26 -7.67
N ILE A 144 -2.31 5.45 -8.42
CA ILE A 144 -1.88 5.80 -9.78
C ILE A 144 -3.09 6.03 -10.67
N ILE A 145 -4.07 5.13 -10.69
CA ILE A 145 -5.29 5.29 -11.49
C ILE A 145 -6.08 6.52 -11.06
N TYR A 146 -6.28 6.71 -9.76
CA TYR A 146 -6.98 7.87 -9.22
C TYR A 146 -6.31 9.17 -9.66
N SER A 147 -4.99 9.28 -9.50
CA SER A 147 -4.23 10.47 -9.92
C SER A 147 -4.29 10.72 -11.44
N LEU A 148 -4.28 9.68 -12.27
CA LEU A 148 -4.47 9.79 -13.71
C LEU A 148 -5.87 10.31 -14.08
N ILE A 149 -6.92 9.83 -13.38
CA ILE A 149 -8.29 10.30 -13.57
C ILE A 149 -8.39 11.79 -13.21
N LEU A 150 -7.87 12.19 -12.05
CA LEU A 150 -7.88 13.59 -11.63
C LEU A 150 -7.15 14.50 -12.62
N LYS A 151 -5.96 14.08 -13.08
CA LYS A 151 -5.17 14.81 -14.07
C LYS A 151 -5.95 15.02 -15.36
N LYS A 152 -6.67 14.00 -15.83
CA LYS A 152 -7.51 14.10 -17.03
C LYS A 152 -8.67 15.11 -16.86
N TRP A 153 -9.19 15.26 -15.64
CA TRP A 153 -10.31 16.14 -15.34
C TRP A 153 -9.86 17.56 -14.92
N GLY A 154 -8.56 17.86 -14.95
CA GLY A 154 -8.03 19.19 -14.67
C GLY A 154 -8.04 19.57 -13.18
N PHE A 155 -8.28 18.63 -12.28
CA PHE A 155 -8.19 18.90 -10.84
C PHE A 155 -6.72 19.02 -10.42
N PRO A 156 -6.31 20.15 -9.77
CA PRO A 156 -4.97 20.26 -9.22
C PRO A 156 -4.85 19.34 -8.01
N TYR A 157 -3.98 18.33 -8.07
CA TYR A 157 -3.67 17.48 -6.92
C TYR A 157 -2.17 17.35 -6.72
N ILE A 158 -1.74 17.58 -5.48
CA ILE A 158 -0.38 17.36 -4.99
C ILE A 158 -0.46 16.10 -4.12
N ILE A 159 0.32 15.08 -4.46
CA ILE A 159 0.46 13.83 -3.70
C ILE A 159 1.41 14.05 -2.53
#